data_AF-A0AA36I1K4-F1
#
_entry.id   AF-A0AA36I1K4-F1
#
_cell.length_a   1.000
_cell.length_b   1.000
_cell.length_c   1.000
_cell.angle_alpha   90.00
_cell.angle_beta   90.00
_cell.angle_gamma   90.00
#
_symmetry.space_group_name_H-M   'P 1'
#
loop_
_entity.id
_entity.type
_entity.pdbx_description
1 polymer ?
#
loop_
_entity_poly.entity_id
_entity_poly.type
_entity_poly.pdbx_seq_one_letter_code
_entity_poly.pdbx_strand_id
1 'polypeptide(L)'
;MAQPQPQPQPQPVAKVMPVMLAQSASVPPQKAMPSNLAKAPASVPQKAMPPYMLKAPAYLPQAAPTYVAKAPASAPQKAMPPYLLKAPAYLPQAAPTYVATAPARCDGSAETSGSASAPLKAAPPMIGIASAKGNAQAYSSAPVPYQPQPQPQPYQPQPQPYQPQPQPYQPQPQPYQPASPAFSTATWASSQFSLNQSVFQASPSVVTQYGQYGYGSAMPTMIPHQEIEDAVRRLHFEESEAPLSAVIVTISQGNTYDPLFQQVAQVGDNGTRVSTYATTLATLERLLTAMRGDAADAEDDLAQLIKDLEEVPRESAVFNWECCSACEAHHFGYGGSFDATTAELTKLLLDRGHMVMFSDFSLKALIGQWPATLGQNPFREVGAVSGSIILKFDPEVLKACPSSQLVKVGELCEEGRAEVTAMTNTIKFDVVEEAARGAEEREEYKLQRLTCAEGVPDTAGHVLLTYPSGGRLLASAGHWCEVVNLRGVTDEALFRTAERYYGQAYSAGLQQQLSSYADPAQREAVQQSIAQSFVLQSPPVASYVPQQNPTV
;
A
#
# COMPACT_ATOMS: atom_id res chain seq x y z
N MET A 1 43.38 38.83 34.49
CA MET A 1 43.44 37.48 33.89
C MET A 1 43.12 36.48 34.98
N ALA A 2 41.85 36.10 35.10
CA ALA A 2 41.39 35.12 36.09
C ALA A 2 41.38 33.73 35.45
N GLN A 3 42.01 32.75 36.12
CA GLN A 3 42.03 31.36 35.67
C GLN A 3 40.63 30.74 35.77
N PRO A 4 40.21 29.93 34.79
CA PRO A 4 38.93 29.24 34.87
C PRO A 4 39.02 28.05 35.84
N GLN A 5 38.01 27.91 36.69
CA GLN A 5 37.86 26.77 37.59
C GLN A 5 37.57 25.47 36.81
N PRO A 6 38.07 24.32 37.29
CA PRO A 6 37.83 23.04 36.65
C PRO A 6 36.38 22.56 36.84
N GLN A 7 35.79 22.04 35.77
CA GLN A 7 34.48 21.39 35.80
C GLN A 7 34.53 20.08 36.61
N PRO A 8 33.45 19.74 37.36
CA PRO A 8 33.39 18.52 38.13
C PRO A 8 33.20 17.29 37.22
N GLN A 9 33.98 16.24 37.49
CA GLN A 9 33.86 14.94 36.83
C GLN A 9 32.53 14.26 37.19
N PRO A 10 31.88 13.55 36.26
CA PRO A 10 30.67 12.81 36.53
C PRO A 10 30.96 11.58 37.40
N GLN A 11 30.20 11.41 38.49
CA GLN A 11 30.26 10.23 39.34
C GLN A 11 29.63 9.02 38.66
N PRO A 12 30.15 7.80 38.89
CA PRO A 12 29.61 6.58 38.31
C PRO A 12 28.23 6.23 38.90
N VAL A 13 27.26 6.01 38.03
CA VAL A 13 25.91 5.58 38.36
C VAL A 13 25.96 4.15 38.91
N ALA A 14 25.47 3.97 40.14
CA ALA A 14 25.35 2.67 40.79
C ALA A 14 24.38 1.76 40.02
N LYS A 15 24.84 0.54 39.71
CA LYS A 15 24.00 -0.55 39.19
C LYS A 15 22.92 -0.92 40.22
N VAL A 16 21.67 -0.64 39.90
CA VAL A 16 20.50 -1.13 40.63
C VAL A 16 20.29 -2.59 40.25
N MET A 17 20.43 -3.50 41.22
CA MET A 17 20.06 -4.92 41.06
C MET A 17 18.54 -5.07 41.14
N PRO A 18 17.92 -5.94 40.34
CA PRO A 18 16.49 -6.20 40.43
C PRO A 18 16.17 -7.04 41.67
N VAL A 19 15.26 -6.52 42.48
CA VAL A 19 14.62 -7.19 43.61
C VAL A 19 13.67 -8.26 43.05
N MET A 20 13.97 -9.53 43.29
CA MET A 20 13.00 -10.62 43.11
C MET A 20 11.95 -10.54 44.22
N LEU A 21 10.73 -10.15 43.86
CA LEU A 21 9.55 -10.32 44.69
C LEU A 21 8.86 -11.63 44.30
N ALA A 22 9.00 -12.62 45.18
CA ALA A 22 8.20 -13.83 45.16
C ALA A 22 6.79 -13.49 45.67
N GLN A 23 5.77 -13.70 44.82
CA GLN A 23 4.39 -13.87 45.26
C GLN A 23 3.83 -15.17 44.69
N SER A 24 3.69 -16.13 45.60
CA SER A 24 3.00 -17.39 45.42
C SER A 24 1.48 -17.16 45.42
N ALA A 25 0.83 -17.46 44.31
CA ALA A 25 -0.61 -17.70 44.27
C ALA A 25 -0.86 -19.16 43.87
N SER A 26 -1.45 -19.90 44.80
CA SER A 26 -1.79 -21.31 44.72
C SER A 26 -2.93 -21.57 43.73
N VAL A 27 -2.65 -22.35 42.69
CA VAL A 27 -3.66 -22.94 41.79
C VAL A 27 -4.17 -24.25 42.39
N PRO A 28 -5.48 -24.49 42.52
CA PRO A 28 -6.00 -25.76 43.00
C PRO A 28 -5.88 -26.87 41.93
N PRO A 29 -5.71 -28.14 42.34
CA PRO A 29 -5.32 -29.22 41.44
C PRO A 29 -6.46 -29.64 40.51
N GLN A 30 -6.16 -29.69 39.21
CA GLN A 30 -6.98 -30.38 38.21
C GLN A 30 -7.00 -31.88 38.53
N LYS A 31 -8.21 -32.42 38.71
CA LYS A 31 -8.47 -33.86 38.87
C LYS A 31 -8.11 -34.59 37.59
N ALA A 32 -7.28 -35.62 37.75
CA ALA A 32 -7.02 -36.64 36.74
C ALA A 32 -8.31 -37.33 36.31
N MET A 33 -8.56 -37.39 35.00
CA MET A 33 -9.56 -38.26 34.40
C MET A 33 -8.96 -39.67 34.21
N PRO A 34 -9.67 -40.74 34.58
CA PRO A 34 -9.19 -42.10 34.39
C PRO A 34 -9.41 -42.59 32.96
N SER A 35 -8.33 -43.08 32.37
CA SER A 35 -8.32 -43.97 31.20
C SER A 35 -8.99 -45.30 31.55
N ASN A 36 -10.15 -45.58 30.95
CA ASN A 36 -10.74 -46.92 30.97
C ASN A 36 -10.95 -47.43 29.54
N LEU A 37 -10.22 -48.51 29.26
CA LEU A 37 -10.50 -49.47 28.20
C LEU A 37 -11.96 -49.91 28.22
N ALA A 38 -12.62 -49.89 27.08
CA ALA A 38 -13.79 -50.72 26.83
C ALA A 38 -13.70 -51.33 25.42
N LYS A 39 -13.72 -52.66 25.43
CA LYS A 39 -13.68 -53.58 24.28
C LYS A 39 -14.87 -53.35 23.35
N ALA A 40 -14.62 -53.37 22.05
CA ALA A 40 -15.65 -53.51 21.02
C ALA A 40 -16.24 -54.94 21.03
N PRO A 41 -17.57 -55.12 20.96
CA PRO A 41 -18.18 -56.37 20.55
C PRO A 41 -18.65 -56.35 19.09
N ALA A 42 -18.68 -57.55 18.54
CA ALA A 42 -18.87 -57.88 17.14
C ALA A 42 -20.35 -57.82 16.66
N SER A 43 -20.50 -57.51 15.36
CA SER A 43 -21.40 -58.09 14.36
C SER A 43 -22.87 -58.41 14.71
N VAL A 44 -23.82 -57.74 14.04
CA VAL A 44 -25.19 -58.21 13.70
C VAL A 44 -25.64 -57.51 12.37
N PRO A 45 -26.45 -58.15 11.49
CA PRO A 45 -26.23 -58.12 10.03
C PRO A 45 -27.18 -57.21 9.22
N GLN A 46 -26.72 -56.85 8.01
CA GLN A 46 -27.52 -56.25 6.95
C GLN A 46 -28.55 -57.24 6.39
N LYS A 47 -29.82 -56.81 6.37
CA LYS A 47 -30.93 -57.49 5.69
C LYS A 47 -31.01 -57.06 4.22
N ALA A 48 -31.37 -58.05 3.42
CA ALA A 48 -31.45 -58.08 1.96
C ALA A 48 -32.46 -57.10 1.33
N MET A 49 -32.11 -56.60 0.14
CA MET A 49 -33.05 -56.15 -0.89
C MET A 49 -32.93 -57.06 -2.13
N PRO A 50 -34.04 -57.47 -2.79
CA PRO A 50 -34.01 -58.29 -3.99
C PRO A 50 -34.07 -57.48 -5.32
N PRO A 51 -33.83 -58.14 -6.48
CA PRO A 51 -33.23 -57.51 -7.67
C PRO A 51 -34.11 -57.53 -8.94
N TYR A 52 -34.01 -56.49 -9.78
CA TYR A 52 -34.27 -56.46 -11.23
C TYR A 52 -33.90 -55.05 -11.76
N MET A 53 -33.35 -54.76 -12.94
CA MET A 53 -32.85 -55.50 -14.11
C MET A 53 -31.92 -54.56 -14.92
N LEU A 54 -30.74 -55.09 -15.28
CA LEU A 54 -30.03 -55.04 -16.58
C LEU A 54 -29.78 -53.72 -17.36
N LYS A 55 -28.47 -53.42 -17.50
CA LYS A 55 -27.65 -53.13 -18.73
C LYS A 55 -28.14 -52.05 -19.72
N ALA A 56 -27.47 -50.89 -19.83
CA ALA A 56 -26.21 -50.57 -20.58
C ALA A 56 -26.40 -50.38 -22.11
N PRO A 57 -25.49 -49.72 -22.87
CA PRO A 57 -24.58 -48.58 -22.62
C PRO A 57 -24.60 -47.54 -23.78
N ALA A 58 -23.76 -46.48 -23.74
CA ALA A 58 -22.82 -46.07 -24.82
C ALA A 58 -22.47 -44.56 -24.88
N TYR A 59 -21.16 -44.28 -24.78
CA TYR A 59 -20.32 -43.31 -25.53
C TYR A 59 -20.52 -41.78 -25.45
N LEU A 60 -19.38 -41.14 -25.08
CA LEU A 60 -18.89 -39.75 -25.21
C LEU A 60 -18.85 -39.24 -26.69
N PRO A 61 -18.28 -38.03 -27.03
CA PRO A 61 -18.26 -36.69 -26.41
C PRO A 61 -18.60 -35.57 -27.45
N GLN A 62 -18.62 -34.27 -27.08
CA GLN A 62 -17.83 -33.19 -27.75
C GLN A 62 -18.31 -31.77 -27.43
N ALA A 63 -17.30 -30.89 -27.32
CA ALA A 63 -17.38 -29.44 -27.23
C ALA A 63 -18.04 -28.80 -28.46
N ALA A 64 -18.76 -27.70 -28.24
CA ALA A 64 -19.26 -26.83 -29.30
C ALA A 64 -18.31 -25.63 -29.49
N PRO A 65 -17.81 -25.39 -30.71
CA PRO A 65 -17.13 -24.14 -31.05
C PRO A 65 -18.15 -23.05 -31.42
N THR A 66 -17.94 -21.85 -30.89
CA THR A 66 -18.63 -20.62 -31.25
C THR A 66 -18.23 -20.22 -32.68
N TYR A 67 -19.15 -20.36 -33.63
CA TYR A 67 -18.96 -19.80 -34.98
C TYR A 67 -19.47 -18.36 -35.04
N VAL A 68 -18.55 -17.46 -35.39
CA VAL A 68 -18.86 -16.09 -35.85
C VAL A 68 -19.44 -16.17 -37.26
N ALA A 69 -20.74 -15.97 -37.40
CA ALA A 69 -21.39 -15.86 -38.70
C ALA A 69 -21.46 -14.38 -39.13
N LYS A 70 -20.66 -14.02 -40.15
CA LYS A 70 -20.85 -12.81 -40.96
C LYS A 70 -22.17 -12.94 -41.75
N ALA A 71 -23.10 -12.02 -41.54
CA ALA A 71 -24.32 -11.91 -42.34
C ALA A 71 -24.03 -11.20 -43.68
N PRO A 72 -24.50 -11.73 -44.83
CA PRO A 72 -24.56 -10.99 -46.08
C PRO A 72 -25.89 -10.25 -46.25
N ALA A 73 -25.84 -9.24 -47.11
CA ALA A 73 -26.87 -8.25 -47.37
C ALA A 73 -28.10 -8.79 -48.14
N SER A 74 -29.21 -8.04 -47.96
CA SER A 74 -30.37 -7.83 -48.86
C SER A 74 -31.64 -8.72 -48.75
N ALA A 75 -32.71 -8.02 -48.30
CA ALA A 75 -34.14 -8.13 -48.66
C ALA A 75 -35.03 -9.26 -48.06
N PRO A 76 -36.38 -9.09 -48.00
CA PRO A 76 -37.21 -7.90 -47.72
C PRO A 76 -38.27 -8.12 -46.60
N GLN A 77 -38.91 -7.02 -46.19
CA GLN A 77 -39.94 -6.90 -45.15
C GLN A 77 -41.18 -7.78 -45.36
N LYS A 78 -41.66 -8.43 -44.28
CA LYS A 78 -43.07 -8.80 -44.09
C LYS A 78 -43.46 -8.84 -42.60
N ALA A 79 -44.46 -7.99 -42.31
CA ALA A 79 -45.36 -7.85 -41.15
C ALA A 79 -45.21 -8.77 -39.92
N MET A 80 -45.08 -8.13 -38.75
CA MET A 80 -45.54 -8.64 -37.44
C MET A 80 -46.30 -7.55 -36.65
N PRO A 81 -47.23 -7.93 -35.74
CA PRO A 81 -48.30 -7.05 -35.21
C PRO A 81 -47.90 -6.25 -33.94
N PRO A 82 -48.73 -5.27 -33.52
CA PRO A 82 -48.27 -4.16 -32.70
C PRO A 82 -48.67 -4.28 -31.22
N TYR A 83 -47.73 -4.62 -30.34
CA TYR A 83 -47.86 -4.32 -28.90
C TYR A 83 -46.47 -4.19 -28.27
N LEU A 84 -46.00 -2.96 -28.05
CA LEU A 84 -45.59 -2.41 -26.76
C LEU A 84 -44.88 -1.07 -26.94
N LEU A 85 -45.25 -0.16 -26.05
CA LEU A 85 -45.09 1.28 -26.09
C LEU A 85 -43.81 1.75 -25.38
N LYS A 86 -43.31 2.90 -25.88
CA LYS A 86 -42.67 4.02 -25.16
C LYS A 86 -41.23 3.83 -24.65
N ALA A 87 -40.30 4.45 -25.38
CA ALA A 87 -39.09 5.07 -24.83
C ALA A 87 -39.12 6.59 -25.14
N PRO A 88 -38.83 7.49 -24.19
CA PRO A 88 -38.72 8.91 -24.48
C PRO A 88 -37.34 9.27 -25.06
N ALA A 89 -37.37 10.16 -26.05
CA ALA A 89 -36.23 10.68 -26.76
C ALA A 89 -35.52 11.79 -25.96
N TYR A 90 -34.20 11.68 -25.80
CA TYR A 90 -33.31 12.83 -25.66
C TYR A 90 -31.97 12.51 -26.35
N LEU A 91 -31.72 13.17 -27.47
CA LEU A 91 -30.40 13.34 -28.08
C LEU A 91 -30.17 14.85 -28.19
N PRO A 92 -29.05 15.39 -27.68
CA PRO A 92 -28.49 16.62 -28.21
C PRO A 92 -27.35 16.29 -29.19
N GLN A 93 -27.53 16.73 -30.44
CA GLN A 93 -26.44 16.95 -31.39
C GLN A 93 -25.54 18.07 -30.86
N ALA A 94 -24.24 17.81 -30.75
CA ALA A 94 -23.22 18.85 -30.66
C ALA A 94 -22.25 18.70 -31.84
N ALA A 95 -22.26 19.70 -32.72
CA ALA A 95 -21.32 19.84 -33.82
C ALA A 95 -19.95 20.32 -33.29
N PRO A 96 -18.82 19.87 -33.86
CA PRO A 96 -17.51 20.35 -33.47
C PRO A 96 -17.22 21.71 -34.12
N THR A 97 -16.95 22.71 -33.29
CA THR A 97 -16.44 24.01 -33.76
C THR A 97 -14.92 23.99 -33.63
N TYR A 98 -14.22 24.04 -34.76
CA TYR A 98 -12.77 24.25 -34.81
C TYR A 98 -12.45 25.70 -34.43
N VAL A 99 -11.64 25.90 -33.39
CA VAL A 99 -11.01 27.21 -33.10
C VAL A 99 -9.53 27.09 -33.43
N ALA A 100 -9.13 27.79 -34.48
CA ALA A 100 -7.74 28.01 -34.85
C ALA A 100 -7.14 29.10 -33.95
N THR A 101 -6.00 28.80 -33.34
CA THR A 101 -5.17 29.74 -32.59
C THR A 101 -4.27 30.54 -33.55
N ALA A 102 -4.23 31.86 -33.37
CA ALA A 102 -3.19 32.74 -33.89
C ALA A 102 -2.90 33.85 -32.86
N PRO A 103 -1.66 34.41 -32.85
CA PRO A 103 -1.02 34.87 -31.62
C PRO A 103 -1.29 36.34 -31.27
N ALA A 104 -1.17 36.64 -29.98
CA ALA A 104 -1.32 37.95 -29.38
C ALA A 104 -0.21 38.94 -29.79
N ARG A 105 -0.62 40.17 -30.12
CA ARG A 105 0.21 41.38 -30.07
C ARG A 105 -0.43 42.36 -29.09
N CYS A 106 0.40 42.93 -28.22
CA CYS A 106 0.07 44.04 -27.33
C CYS A 106 -0.01 45.35 -28.14
N ASP A 107 -0.96 46.22 -27.81
CA ASP A 107 -0.75 47.65 -27.50
C ASP A 107 -2.08 48.41 -27.37
N GLY A 108 -2.14 49.31 -26.38
CA GLY A 108 -2.62 50.69 -26.60
C GLY A 108 -4.10 51.06 -26.42
N SER A 109 -4.40 51.62 -25.25
CA SER A 109 -5.13 52.89 -25.00
C SER A 109 -6.59 53.14 -25.46
N ALA A 110 -7.42 53.36 -24.43
CA ALA A 110 -8.25 54.56 -24.15
C ALA A 110 -9.61 54.83 -24.85
N GLU A 111 -10.49 55.42 -24.02
CA GLU A 111 -11.68 56.28 -24.28
C GLU A 111 -13.11 55.71 -24.13
N THR A 112 -13.66 55.96 -22.93
CA THR A 112 -14.94 56.63 -22.58
C THR A 112 -16.11 56.74 -23.59
N SER A 113 -17.28 56.23 -23.17
CA SER A 113 -18.62 56.87 -23.11
C SER A 113 -19.61 55.78 -22.64
N GLY A 114 -20.61 55.96 -21.78
CA GLY A 114 -21.40 57.11 -21.37
C GLY A 114 -22.86 56.86 -21.76
N SER A 115 -23.70 56.29 -20.88
CA SER A 115 -25.17 56.45 -20.96
C SER A 115 -25.88 56.08 -19.66
N ALA A 116 -26.61 57.05 -19.11
CA ALA A 116 -27.60 56.94 -18.04
C ALA A 116 -28.84 56.12 -18.51
N SER A 117 -29.64 55.49 -17.65
CA SER A 117 -30.72 56.15 -16.88
C SER A 117 -31.48 55.14 -16.00
N ALA A 118 -32.00 55.63 -14.86
CA ALA A 118 -32.62 54.93 -13.73
C ALA A 118 -34.17 54.77 -13.89
N PRO A 119 -35.02 54.66 -12.83
CA PRO A 119 -34.93 54.01 -11.51
C PRO A 119 -36.19 53.14 -11.20
N LEU A 120 -36.25 52.41 -10.07
CA LEU A 120 -37.51 52.22 -9.32
C LEU A 120 -37.29 51.83 -7.85
N LYS A 121 -38.14 52.41 -7.01
CA LYS A 121 -38.15 52.50 -5.55
C LYS A 121 -38.68 51.23 -4.88
N ALA A 122 -38.20 50.91 -3.67
CA ALA A 122 -38.98 50.93 -2.41
C ALA A 122 -38.36 50.02 -1.32
N ALA A 123 -38.12 50.59 -0.14
CA ALA A 123 -38.08 49.92 1.17
C ALA A 123 -39.40 50.26 1.92
N PRO A 124 -39.68 49.90 3.20
CA PRO A 124 -38.96 49.14 4.26
C PRO A 124 -39.95 48.15 5.01
N PRO A 125 -39.89 47.77 6.33
CA PRO A 125 -38.92 48.05 7.42
C PRO A 125 -38.56 46.92 8.44
N MET A 126 -37.43 47.15 9.13
CA MET A 126 -37.09 47.03 10.58
C MET A 126 -37.66 45.92 11.48
N ILE A 127 -36.76 45.06 11.99
CA ILE A 127 -36.57 44.62 13.41
C ILE A 127 -35.05 44.26 13.49
N GLY A 128 -34.17 44.72 14.38
CA GLY A 128 -34.27 45.12 15.78
C GLY A 128 -33.47 44.12 16.64
N ILE A 129 -32.13 44.16 16.63
CA ILE A 129 -31.31 43.41 17.62
C ILE A 129 -30.24 44.33 18.21
N ALA A 130 -30.19 44.28 19.54
CA ALA A 130 -29.48 45.15 20.44
C ALA A 130 -27.96 44.94 20.44
N SER A 131 -27.28 46.05 20.72
CA SER A 131 -25.84 46.23 20.84
C SER A 131 -25.35 45.76 22.22
N ALA A 132 -24.36 44.87 22.26
CA ALA A 132 -23.57 44.57 23.44
C ALA A 132 -22.19 45.24 23.30
N LYS A 133 -21.92 46.20 24.19
CA LYS A 133 -20.63 46.84 24.39
C LYS A 133 -19.68 45.90 25.16
N GLY A 134 -18.42 45.82 24.76
CA GLY A 134 -17.40 45.12 25.54
C GLY A 134 -15.98 45.25 25.00
N ASN A 135 -15.24 46.23 25.52
CA ASN A 135 -13.78 46.31 25.72
C ASN A 135 -12.82 45.92 24.58
N ALA A 136 -12.37 46.94 23.84
CA ALA A 136 -11.08 46.93 23.17
C ALA A 136 -9.97 47.24 24.19
N GLN A 137 -9.15 46.24 24.53
CA GLN A 137 -7.86 46.45 25.20
C GLN A 137 -6.80 46.75 24.13
N ALA A 138 -6.23 47.94 24.22
CA ALA A 138 -5.09 48.39 23.43
C ALA A 138 -3.82 47.65 23.91
N TYR A 139 -3.21 46.86 23.03
CA TYR A 139 -1.85 46.36 23.21
C TYR A 139 -0.86 47.43 22.76
N SER A 140 -0.21 48.05 23.73
CA SER A 140 0.95 48.93 23.57
C SER A 140 2.20 48.06 23.34
N SER A 141 2.76 48.10 22.14
CA SER A 141 4.04 47.49 21.80
C SER A 141 5.19 48.31 22.38
N ALA A 142 5.90 47.74 23.35
CA ALA A 142 7.15 48.27 23.87
C ALA A 142 8.30 48.01 22.86
N PRO A 143 9.28 48.93 22.73
CA PRO A 143 10.38 48.79 21.80
C PRO A 143 11.39 47.72 22.26
N VAL A 144 11.77 46.86 21.33
CA VAL A 144 12.80 45.82 21.48
C VAL A 144 14.18 46.48 21.59
N PRO A 145 15.02 46.13 22.58
CA PRO A 145 16.38 46.65 22.67
C PRO A 145 17.28 46.04 21.57
N TYR A 146 18.01 46.92 20.90
CA TYR A 146 19.05 46.63 19.91
C TYR A 146 20.09 45.64 20.47
N GLN A 147 20.24 44.47 19.83
CA GLN A 147 21.40 43.60 20.06
C GLN A 147 22.56 44.01 19.13
N PRO A 148 23.77 44.22 19.65
CA PRO A 148 24.93 44.53 18.81
C PRO A 148 25.38 43.31 18.00
N GLN A 149 25.69 43.53 16.72
CA GLN A 149 26.30 42.54 15.81
C GLN A 149 27.63 42.01 16.37
N PRO A 150 27.91 40.69 16.26
CA PRO A 150 29.21 40.14 16.60
C PRO A 150 30.29 40.61 15.60
N GLN A 151 31.44 41.03 16.13
CA GLN A 151 32.62 41.38 15.36
C GLN A 151 33.24 40.14 14.67
N PRO A 152 33.81 40.29 13.47
CA PRO A 152 34.48 39.19 12.77
C PRO A 152 35.75 38.75 13.50
N GLN A 153 35.87 37.44 13.71
CA GLN A 153 37.08 36.79 14.25
C GLN A 153 38.22 36.81 13.21
N PRO A 154 39.49 37.00 13.63
CA PRO A 154 40.63 36.90 12.73
C PRO A 154 40.86 35.47 12.25
N TYR A 155 41.15 35.35 10.95
CA TYR A 155 41.51 34.12 10.24
C TYR A 155 42.64 33.36 10.95
N GLN A 156 42.39 32.10 11.33
CA GLN A 156 43.46 31.15 11.66
C GLN A 156 43.85 30.36 10.39
N PRO A 157 45.15 30.28 10.04
CA PRO A 157 45.59 29.49 8.89
C PRO A 157 45.43 27.98 9.15
N GLN A 158 44.88 27.27 8.17
CA GLN A 158 44.77 25.81 8.17
C GLN A 158 46.17 25.16 8.06
N PRO A 159 46.44 24.06 8.80
CA PRO A 159 47.67 23.29 8.63
C PRO A 159 47.67 22.53 7.30
N GLN A 160 48.83 22.54 6.63
CA GLN A 160 49.06 21.85 5.36
C GLN A 160 49.01 20.32 5.53
N PRO A 161 48.52 19.57 4.52
CA PRO A 161 48.55 18.12 4.55
C PRO A 161 49.98 17.59 4.43
N TYR A 162 50.33 16.67 5.33
CA TYR A 162 51.57 15.90 5.33
C TYR A 162 51.71 15.10 4.01
N GLN A 163 52.83 15.29 3.31
CA GLN A 163 53.27 14.39 2.23
C GLN A 163 53.92 13.13 2.85
N PRO A 164 53.49 11.91 2.49
CA PRO A 164 54.19 10.70 2.90
C PRO A 164 55.50 10.52 2.11
N GLN A 165 56.57 10.20 2.84
CA GLN A 165 57.88 9.84 2.28
C GLN A 165 57.82 8.50 1.52
N PRO A 166 58.61 8.33 0.45
CA PRO A 166 58.69 7.08 -0.30
C PRO A 166 59.48 6.00 0.46
N GLN A 167 58.93 4.78 0.50
CA GLN A 167 59.60 3.58 1.02
C GLN A 167 60.56 2.97 -0.01
N PRO A 168 61.66 2.32 0.43
CA PRO A 168 62.63 1.71 -0.48
C PRO A 168 62.21 0.30 -0.97
N TYR A 169 62.41 0.10 -2.28
CA TYR A 169 62.68 -1.13 -3.04
C TYR A 169 62.32 -2.51 -2.43
N GLN A 170 61.38 -3.20 -3.07
CA GLN A 170 61.25 -4.67 -3.00
C GLN A 170 62.05 -5.37 -4.13
N PRO A 171 62.61 -6.57 -3.92
CA PRO A 171 63.34 -7.32 -4.93
C PRO A 171 62.42 -8.05 -5.93
N GLN A 172 62.90 -8.22 -7.15
CA GLN A 172 62.25 -8.94 -8.26
C GLN A 172 61.99 -10.42 -7.96
N PRO A 173 60.90 -11.02 -8.48
CA PRO A 173 60.70 -12.47 -8.44
C PRO A 173 61.43 -13.20 -9.57
N GLN A 174 62.02 -14.35 -9.22
CA GLN A 174 62.62 -15.33 -10.12
C GLN A 174 61.55 -16.21 -10.82
N PRO A 175 61.81 -16.75 -12.02
CA PRO A 175 60.87 -17.62 -12.72
C PRO A 175 60.92 -19.06 -12.16
N TYR A 176 59.78 -19.56 -11.70
CA TYR A 176 59.63 -20.96 -11.27
C TYR A 176 59.06 -21.83 -12.42
N GLN A 177 59.75 -22.92 -12.73
CA GLN A 177 59.28 -23.98 -13.64
C GLN A 177 58.30 -24.92 -12.92
N PRO A 178 57.36 -25.57 -13.65
CA PRO A 178 56.38 -26.46 -13.05
C PRO A 178 56.95 -27.88 -12.88
N ALA A 179 56.78 -28.45 -11.69
CA ALA A 179 56.87 -29.88 -11.46
C ALA A 179 55.52 -30.37 -10.93
N SER A 180 54.85 -31.22 -11.70
CA SER A 180 53.75 -32.04 -11.22
C SER A 180 54.25 -32.98 -10.12
N PRO A 181 53.44 -33.25 -9.08
CA PRO A 181 52.89 -34.60 -9.05
C PRO A 181 51.44 -34.68 -8.54
N ALA A 182 50.87 -35.84 -8.86
CA ALA A 182 49.54 -36.33 -8.53
C ALA A 182 49.15 -36.15 -7.06
N PHE A 183 47.89 -35.76 -6.84
CA PHE A 183 47.22 -35.95 -5.56
C PHE A 183 45.93 -36.75 -5.69
N SER A 184 45.86 -37.70 -4.78
CA SER A 184 44.79 -38.64 -4.48
C SER A 184 43.47 -37.94 -4.17
N THR A 185 42.41 -38.57 -4.65
CA THR A 185 41.00 -38.36 -4.34
C THR A 185 40.75 -38.30 -2.83
N ALA A 186 40.18 -37.18 -2.37
CA ALA A 186 39.42 -37.09 -1.12
C ALA A 186 38.06 -36.46 -1.45
N THR A 187 37.06 -37.33 -1.49
CA THR A 187 35.65 -37.06 -1.75
C THR A 187 35.06 -36.27 -0.58
N TRP A 188 34.74 -35.00 -0.78
CA TRP A 188 33.87 -34.23 0.12
C TRP A 188 32.68 -33.68 -0.69
N ALA A 189 31.54 -34.30 -0.39
CA ALA A 189 30.15 -34.01 -0.68
C ALA A 189 29.82 -32.68 -1.39
N SER A 190 29.72 -32.75 -2.72
CA SER A 190 28.79 -31.95 -3.51
C SER A 190 27.41 -32.61 -3.46
N SER A 191 26.61 -32.27 -2.46
CA SER A 191 25.20 -32.63 -2.39
C SER A 191 24.41 -31.52 -1.73
N GLN A 192 23.46 -30.97 -2.50
CA GLN A 192 22.44 -29.96 -2.16
C GLN A 192 22.76 -28.49 -2.47
N PHE A 193 22.78 -28.14 -3.76
CA PHE A 193 22.49 -26.78 -4.24
C PHE A 193 21.63 -26.81 -5.52
N SER A 194 20.62 -27.69 -5.56
CA SER A 194 19.66 -27.80 -6.68
C SER A 194 18.26 -27.26 -6.35
N LEU A 195 18.06 -26.58 -5.23
CA LEU A 195 16.73 -26.12 -4.79
C LEU A 195 16.39 -24.65 -5.09
N ASN A 196 17.29 -23.86 -5.70
CA ASN A 196 17.00 -22.44 -6.00
C ASN A 196 17.11 -22.03 -7.48
N GLN A 197 17.28 -23.00 -8.39
CA GLN A 197 17.28 -22.69 -9.83
C GLN A 197 15.86 -22.54 -10.41
N SER A 198 14.84 -23.06 -9.74
CA SER A 198 13.43 -22.89 -10.13
C SER A 198 12.91 -21.46 -9.91
N VAL A 199 13.48 -20.70 -8.97
CA VAL A 199 13.16 -19.27 -8.79
C VAL A 199 13.73 -18.42 -9.94
N PHE A 200 14.88 -18.82 -10.52
CA PHE A 200 15.44 -18.16 -11.70
C PHE A 200 14.76 -18.54 -13.02
N GLN A 201 13.94 -19.60 -13.03
CA GLN A 201 13.09 -19.97 -14.18
C GLN A 201 11.63 -19.58 -14.01
N ALA A 202 11.25 -18.96 -12.88
CA ALA A 202 10.05 -18.14 -12.82
C ALA A 202 10.27 -16.96 -13.77
N SER A 203 9.74 -17.14 -14.98
CA SER A 203 10.02 -16.39 -16.20
C SER A 203 10.12 -14.86 -16.01
N PRO A 204 10.96 -14.18 -16.83
CA PRO A 204 10.88 -12.72 -17.07
C PRO A 204 9.51 -12.22 -17.55
N SER A 205 8.54 -13.12 -17.76
CA SER A 205 7.17 -12.84 -18.19
C SER A 205 6.39 -11.95 -17.23
N VAL A 206 6.64 -11.99 -15.91
CA VAL A 206 5.94 -11.08 -14.96
C VAL A 206 6.45 -9.65 -15.10
N VAL A 207 7.78 -9.47 -15.21
CA VAL A 207 8.42 -8.16 -15.44
C VAL A 207 7.97 -7.56 -16.78
N THR A 208 7.76 -8.41 -17.80
CA THR A 208 7.27 -7.99 -19.11
C THR A 208 5.77 -7.69 -19.11
N GLN A 209 4.95 -8.43 -18.34
CA GLN A 209 3.50 -8.23 -18.29
C GLN A 209 3.12 -6.86 -17.70
N TYR A 210 3.83 -6.38 -16.68
CA TYR A 210 3.58 -5.04 -16.11
C TYR A 210 4.18 -3.90 -16.95
N GLY A 211 5.35 -4.11 -17.57
CA GLY A 211 5.91 -3.16 -18.53
C GLY A 211 5.02 -2.93 -19.77
N GLN A 212 4.15 -3.90 -20.11
CA GLN A 212 3.24 -3.79 -21.25
C GLN A 212 1.95 -3.00 -20.98
N TYR A 213 1.65 -2.67 -19.71
CA TYR A 213 0.59 -1.71 -19.37
C TYR A 213 1.06 -0.25 -19.49
N GLY A 214 2.36 -0.01 -19.66
CA GLY A 214 2.93 1.29 -19.99
C GLY A 214 2.88 1.57 -21.49
N TYR A 215 2.36 2.74 -21.87
CA TYR A 215 2.41 3.39 -23.20
C TYR A 215 1.35 3.09 -24.26
N GLY A 216 0.31 2.30 -23.96
CA GLY A 216 -0.90 2.25 -24.77
C GLY A 216 -2.04 3.02 -24.10
N SER A 217 -2.55 4.09 -24.71
CA SER A 217 -3.71 4.89 -24.23
C SER A 217 -5.05 4.13 -24.17
N ALA A 218 -5.04 2.80 -24.05
CA ALA A 218 -6.21 2.01 -23.74
C ALA A 218 -6.39 2.04 -22.22
N MET A 219 -7.54 2.55 -21.77
CA MET A 219 -7.98 2.43 -20.37
C MET A 219 -7.73 1.00 -19.90
N PRO A 220 -7.24 0.77 -18.65
CA PRO A 220 -7.11 -0.57 -18.12
C PRO A 220 -8.41 -1.32 -18.39
N THR A 221 -8.31 -2.42 -19.15
CA THR A 221 -9.47 -3.20 -19.54
C THR A 221 -10.19 -3.57 -18.26
N MET A 222 -11.40 -3.05 -18.05
CA MET A 222 -12.20 -3.39 -16.89
C MET A 222 -12.28 -4.90 -16.84
N ILE A 223 -11.64 -5.51 -15.85
CA ILE A 223 -11.67 -6.95 -15.69
C ILE A 223 -13.09 -7.22 -15.23
N PRO A 224 -13.89 -7.96 -16.02
CA PRO A 224 -15.23 -8.33 -15.61
C PRO A 224 -15.09 -9.00 -14.25
N HIS A 225 -15.76 -8.43 -13.26
CA HIS A 225 -15.79 -8.97 -11.91
C HIS A 225 -16.10 -10.48 -12.04
N GLN A 226 -15.14 -11.34 -11.72
CA GLN A 226 -15.52 -12.67 -11.27
C GLN A 226 -16.42 -12.38 -10.09
N GLU A 227 -17.69 -12.78 -10.14
CA GLU A 227 -18.58 -12.70 -9.00
C GLU A 227 -17.85 -13.34 -7.81
N ILE A 228 -17.22 -12.49 -7.00
CA ILE A 228 -16.77 -12.86 -5.67
C ILE A 228 -18.09 -13.16 -5.00
N GLU A 229 -18.36 -14.46 -4.83
CA GLU A 229 -19.47 -14.95 -4.03
C GLU A 229 -19.44 -14.22 -2.68
N ASP A 230 -20.57 -14.16 -1.97
CA ASP A 230 -20.68 -13.50 -0.66
C ASP A 230 -19.91 -14.28 0.45
N ALA A 231 -18.62 -14.50 0.22
CA ALA A 231 -17.66 -15.26 1.01
C ALA A 231 -16.28 -14.56 1.01
N VAL A 232 -15.48 -14.89 2.03
CA VAL A 232 -14.04 -14.59 2.02
C VAL A 232 -13.37 -15.59 1.09
N ARG A 233 -12.49 -15.12 0.21
CA ARG A 233 -11.73 -15.96 -0.72
C ARG A 233 -10.25 -15.80 -0.48
N ARG A 234 -9.53 -16.91 -0.34
CA ARG A 234 -8.07 -16.91 -0.35
C ARG A 234 -7.54 -16.69 -1.77
N LEU A 235 -6.55 -15.81 -1.89
CA LEU A 235 -5.87 -15.47 -3.14
C LEU A 235 -4.46 -16.07 -3.16
N HIS A 236 -3.94 -16.31 -4.36
CA HIS A 236 -2.55 -16.78 -4.57
C HIS A 236 -2.13 -17.94 -3.65
N PHE A 237 -3.02 -18.92 -3.46
CA PHE A 237 -2.73 -20.05 -2.59
C PHE A 237 -1.61 -20.91 -3.19
N GLU A 238 -0.43 -20.79 -2.59
CA GLU A 238 0.66 -21.74 -2.76
C GLU A 238 0.83 -22.51 -1.45
N GLU A 239 0.77 -23.84 -1.54
CA GLU A 239 1.14 -24.71 -0.42
C GLU A 239 2.63 -24.51 -0.14
N SER A 240 2.91 -23.66 0.83
CA SER A 240 4.27 -23.35 1.26
C SER A 240 4.39 -23.55 2.76
N GLU A 241 5.41 -24.31 3.14
CA GLU A 241 5.82 -24.48 4.54
C GLU A 241 6.59 -23.25 5.06
N ALA A 242 6.80 -22.22 4.22
CA ALA A 242 7.41 -20.98 4.63
C ALA A 242 6.63 -20.34 5.79
N PRO A 243 7.33 -19.76 6.78
CA PRO A 243 6.67 -19.03 7.85
C PRO A 243 5.84 -17.87 7.31
N LEU A 244 4.63 -17.67 7.86
CA LEU A 244 3.78 -16.55 7.51
C LEU A 244 4.34 -15.25 8.12
N SER A 245 4.58 -14.23 7.28
CA SER A 245 5.13 -12.94 7.72
C SER A 245 4.13 -11.80 7.67
N ALA A 246 3.08 -11.90 6.85
CA ALA A 246 2.04 -10.89 6.76
C ALA A 246 0.71 -11.47 6.24
N VAL A 247 -0.38 -10.77 6.56
CA VAL A 247 -1.74 -11.05 6.04
C VAL A 247 -2.30 -9.81 5.40
N ILE A 248 -2.85 -9.94 4.19
CA ILE A 248 -3.51 -8.87 3.46
C ILE A 248 -4.95 -9.27 3.19
N VAL A 249 -5.89 -8.42 3.59
CA VAL A 249 -7.32 -8.59 3.30
C VAL A 249 -7.77 -7.42 2.44
N THR A 250 -8.13 -7.70 1.20
CA THR A 250 -8.62 -6.71 0.25
C THR A 250 -10.14 -6.71 0.26
N ILE A 251 -10.74 -5.56 0.58
CA ILE A 251 -12.18 -5.34 0.64
C ILE A 251 -12.56 -4.56 -0.62
N SER A 252 -13.31 -5.18 -1.51
CA SER A 252 -13.76 -4.58 -2.77
C SER A 252 -15.16 -5.05 -3.15
N GLN A 253 -15.94 -4.22 -3.84
CA GLN A 253 -17.27 -4.59 -4.33
C GLN A 253 -17.50 -3.96 -5.71
N GLY A 254 -17.93 -4.78 -6.67
CA GLY A 254 -18.11 -4.33 -8.05
C GLY A 254 -16.77 -4.21 -8.78
N ASN A 255 -16.65 -3.28 -9.72
CA ASN A 255 -15.43 -3.20 -10.52
C ASN A 255 -14.28 -2.64 -9.68
N THR A 256 -13.18 -3.38 -9.62
CA THR A 256 -11.92 -2.93 -9.03
C THR A 256 -11.21 -1.95 -9.97
N TYR A 257 -10.63 -0.89 -9.40
CA TYR A 257 -9.73 0.03 -10.09
C TYR A 257 -8.28 -0.13 -9.65
N ASP A 258 -8.02 -0.87 -8.57
CA ASP A 258 -6.68 -1.13 -8.04
C ASP A 258 -6.53 -2.62 -7.70
N PRO A 259 -6.40 -3.50 -8.71
CA PRO A 259 -6.41 -4.94 -8.48
C PRO A 259 -5.06 -5.46 -7.95
N LEU A 260 -4.20 -4.60 -7.41
CA LEU A 260 -2.81 -4.91 -7.07
C LEU A 260 -2.69 -6.19 -6.25
N PHE A 261 -3.35 -6.24 -5.09
CA PHE A 261 -3.25 -7.40 -4.19
C PHE A 261 -4.10 -8.60 -4.64
N GLN A 262 -4.95 -8.42 -5.65
CA GLN A 262 -5.72 -9.51 -6.26
C GLN A 262 -4.95 -10.22 -7.39
N GLN A 263 -3.98 -9.53 -8.00
CA GLN A 263 -3.26 -10.01 -9.18
C GLN A 263 -1.78 -10.24 -8.94
N VAL A 264 -1.16 -9.41 -8.13
CA VAL A 264 0.27 -9.50 -7.81
C VAL A 264 0.43 -10.31 -6.54
N ALA A 265 1.01 -11.51 -6.69
CA ALA A 265 1.42 -12.31 -5.54
C ALA A 265 2.40 -11.50 -4.68
N GLN A 266 2.14 -11.48 -3.38
CA GLN A 266 2.90 -10.69 -2.42
C GLN A 266 4.01 -11.55 -1.84
N VAL A 267 5.22 -11.00 -1.78
CA VAL A 267 6.43 -11.73 -1.40
C VAL A 267 6.87 -11.25 -0.02
N GLY A 268 7.04 -12.21 0.88
CA GLY A 268 7.58 -11.94 2.21
C GLY A 268 9.11 -11.84 2.18
N ASP A 269 9.67 -11.14 3.15
CA ASP A 269 11.11 -11.00 3.29
C ASP A 269 11.76 -12.36 3.60
N ASN A 270 12.99 -12.60 3.12
CA ASN A 270 13.85 -13.73 3.54
C ASN A 270 13.18 -15.11 3.44
N GLY A 271 12.41 -15.35 2.39
CA GLY A 271 11.77 -16.65 2.14
C GLY A 271 10.55 -16.93 3.02
N THR A 272 9.98 -15.90 3.66
CA THR A 272 8.66 -15.99 4.30
C THR A 272 7.54 -15.86 3.26
N ARG A 273 6.32 -16.27 3.62
CA ARG A 273 5.13 -16.14 2.77
C ARG A 273 4.18 -15.05 3.27
N VAL A 274 3.39 -14.49 2.37
CA VAL A 274 2.29 -13.57 2.67
C VAL A 274 0.99 -14.25 2.29
N SER A 275 0.00 -14.25 3.17
CA SER A 275 -1.36 -14.71 2.84
C SER A 275 -2.21 -13.54 2.39
N THR A 276 -2.79 -13.66 1.19
CA THR A 276 -3.69 -12.66 0.61
C THR A 276 -5.12 -13.19 0.57
N TYR A 277 -6.08 -12.36 0.93
CA TYR A 277 -7.51 -12.66 0.92
C TYR A 277 -8.27 -11.54 0.22
N ALA A 278 -9.38 -11.88 -0.42
CA ALA A 278 -10.35 -10.93 -0.93
C ALA A 278 -11.71 -11.16 -0.25
N THR A 279 -12.42 -10.07 -0.03
CA THR A 279 -13.76 -10.07 0.58
C THR A 279 -14.54 -8.86 0.05
N THR A 280 -15.83 -8.81 0.37
CA THR A 280 -16.78 -7.83 -0.17
C THR A 280 -17.44 -7.03 0.95
N LEU A 281 -18.16 -5.96 0.60
CA LEU A 281 -18.92 -5.21 1.61
C LEU A 281 -20.01 -6.07 2.25
N ALA A 282 -20.62 -6.99 1.48
CA ALA A 282 -21.66 -7.90 1.96
C ALA A 282 -21.17 -8.91 3.02
N THR A 283 -19.86 -9.16 3.09
CA THR A 283 -19.27 -10.16 4.00
C THR A 283 -18.68 -9.56 5.27
N LEU A 284 -18.69 -8.22 5.42
CA LEU A 284 -18.07 -7.55 6.56
C LEU A 284 -18.72 -7.90 7.90
N GLU A 285 -20.03 -8.14 7.95
CA GLU A 285 -20.71 -8.51 9.20
C GLU A 285 -20.24 -9.88 9.70
N ARG A 286 -20.06 -10.84 8.78
CA ARG A 286 -19.54 -12.17 9.07
C ARG A 286 -18.09 -12.09 9.54
N LEU A 287 -17.26 -11.32 8.84
CA LEU A 287 -15.87 -11.07 9.21
C LEU A 287 -15.76 -10.41 10.60
N LEU A 288 -16.55 -9.37 10.86
CA LEU A 288 -16.61 -8.67 12.14
C LEU A 288 -16.98 -9.63 13.28
N THR A 289 -17.99 -10.47 13.06
CA THR A 289 -18.43 -11.49 14.03
C THR A 289 -17.33 -12.51 14.30
N ALA A 290 -16.70 -13.04 13.25
CA ALA A 290 -15.60 -14.00 13.38
C ALA A 290 -14.39 -13.38 14.11
N MET A 291 -14.04 -12.12 13.79
CA MET A 291 -12.97 -11.40 14.48
C MET A 291 -13.28 -11.18 15.96
N ARG A 292 -14.55 -11.05 16.37
CA ARG A 292 -14.93 -10.97 17.79
C ARG A 292 -14.82 -12.31 18.54
N GLY A 293 -14.55 -13.41 17.83
CA GLY A 293 -14.41 -14.76 18.39
C GLY A 293 -15.63 -15.64 18.19
N ASP A 294 -16.68 -15.14 17.53
CA ASP A 294 -17.94 -15.85 17.32
C ASP A 294 -17.94 -16.60 15.97
N ALA A 295 -16.88 -17.36 15.69
CA ALA A 295 -16.64 -18.01 14.39
C ALA A 295 -17.22 -19.43 14.27
N ALA A 296 -18.25 -19.78 15.05
CA ALA A 296 -18.72 -21.16 15.21
C ALA A 296 -19.10 -21.89 13.89
N ASP A 297 -19.50 -21.12 12.87
CA ASP A 297 -19.92 -21.62 11.55
C ASP A 297 -19.15 -20.96 10.38
N ALA A 298 -17.90 -20.53 10.60
CA ALA A 298 -17.12 -19.88 9.55
C ALA A 298 -16.82 -20.85 8.38
N GLU A 299 -17.01 -20.37 7.14
CA GLU A 299 -16.53 -21.05 5.93
C GLU A 299 -15.02 -21.28 5.99
N ASP A 300 -14.54 -22.29 5.26
CA ASP A 300 -13.14 -22.75 5.31
C ASP A 300 -12.12 -21.61 5.15
N ASP A 301 -12.32 -20.72 4.18
CA ASP A 301 -11.42 -19.60 3.92
C ASP A 301 -11.51 -18.48 4.98
N LEU A 302 -12.69 -18.21 5.54
CA LEU A 302 -12.85 -17.25 6.65
C LEU A 302 -12.19 -17.79 7.92
N ALA A 303 -12.41 -19.07 8.24
CA ALA A 303 -11.76 -19.72 9.38
C ALA A 303 -10.22 -19.69 9.22
N GLN A 304 -9.73 -19.97 8.02
CA GLN A 304 -8.30 -19.89 7.72
C GLN A 304 -7.76 -18.46 7.81
N LEU A 305 -8.51 -17.44 7.36
CA LEU A 305 -8.14 -16.04 7.54
C LEU A 305 -7.98 -15.69 9.03
N ILE A 306 -8.94 -16.06 9.88
CA ILE A 306 -8.85 -15.79 11.32
C ILE A 306 -7.61 -16.46 11.92
N LYS A 307 -7.32 -17.71 11.55
CA LYS A 307 -6.11 -18.42 11.97
C LYS A 307 -4.83 -17.71 11.52
N ASP A 308 -4.75 -17.30 10.26
CA ASP A 308 -3.58 -16.59 9.71
C ASP A 308 -3.38 -15.24 10.42
N LEU A 309 -4.45 -14.51 10.76
CA LEU A 309 -4.40 -13.27 11.54
C LEU A 309 -3.93 -13.46 13.00
N GLU A 310 -4.07 -14.67 13.55
CA GLU A 310 -3.56 -15.04 14.88
C GLU A 310 -2.10 -15.50 14.85
N GLU A 311 -1.62 -15.98 13.70
CA GLU A 311 -0.24 -16.45 13.51
C GLU A 311 0.77 -15.30 13.38
N VAL A 312 0.34 -14.13 12.88
CA VAL A 312 1.20 -12.95 12.70
C VAL A 312 0.97 -11.86 13.77
N PRO A 313 1.97 -11.01 14.07
CA PRO A 313 1.77 -9.79 14.83
C PRO A 313 0.71 -8.90 14.18
N ARG A 314 0.02 -8.10 15.00
CA ARG A 314 -1.14 -7.31 14.55
C ARG A 314 -0.74 -6.26 13.52
N GLU A 315 0.45 -5.67 13.70
CA GLU A 315 1.07 -4.70 12.80
C GLU A 315 1.52 -5.28 11.44
N SER A 316 1.53 -6.61 11.31
CA SER A 316 1.83 -7.34 10.07
C SER A 316 0.56 -7.79 9.34
N ALA A 317 -0.60 -7.29 9.73
CA ALA A 317 -1.85 -7.50 9.03
C ALA A 317 -2.46 -6.17 8.55
N VAL A 318 -2.95 -6.17 7.32
CA VAL A 318 -3.57 -5.01 6.67
C VAL A 318 -4.91 -5.33 6.06
N PHE A 319 -5.85 -4.41 6.23
CA PHE A 319 -7.16 -4.42 5.61
C PHE A 319 -7.23 -3.25 4.62
N ASN A 320 -7.17 -3.57 3.34
CA ASN A 320 -7.18 -2.60 2.25
C ASN A 320 -8.61 -2.41 1.74
N TRP A 321 -9.21 -1.25 2.02
CA TRP A 321 -10.41 -0.82 1.30
C TRP A 321 -9.99 -0.34 -0.07
N GLU A 322 -10.16 -1.22 -1.04
CA GLU A 322 -9.70 -1.01 -2.41
C GLU A 322 -10.56 0.05 -3.12
N CYS A 323 -9.93 0.79 -4.03
CA CYS A 323 -10.65 1.66 -4.95
C CYS A 323 -11.51 0.80 -5.89
N CYS A 324 -12.83 0.87 -5.73
CA CYS A 324 -13.80 0.09 -6.49
C CYS A 324 -15.09 0.87 -6.74
N SER A 325 -15.93 0.39 -7.65
CA SER A 325 -17.17 1.07 -8.05
C SER A 325 -18.20 1.21 -6.92
N ALA A 326 -18.06 0.44 -5.84
CA ALA A 326 -18.87 0.61 -4.64
C ALA A 326 -18.45 1.78 -3.74
N CYS A 327 -17.33 2.45 -4.01
CA CYS A 327 -16.86 3.62 -3.26
C CYS A 327 -17.13 4.95 -3.99
N GLU A 328 -18.02 4.95 -4.98
CA GLU A 328 -18.34 6.14 -5.77
C GLU A 328 -19.14 7.20 -4.97
N ALA A 329 -19.11 8.44 -5.46
CA ALA A 329 -19.91 9.56 -4.94
C ALA A 329 -19.78 9.84 -3.43
N HIS A 330 -18.58 9.65 -2.88
CA HIS A 330 -18.25 9.92 -1.47
C HIS A 330 -19.03 9.03 -0.47
N HIS A 331 -19.42 7.83 -0.88
CA HIS A 331 -20.04 6.87 0.02
C HIS A 331 -19.62 5.42 -0.24
N PHE A 332 -19.72 4.59 0.79
CA PHE A 332 -19.59 3.14 0.65
C PHE A 332 -20.93 2.50 0.28
N GLY A 333 -20.89 1.55 -0.66
CA GLY A 333 -22.04 0.76 -1.12
C GLY A 333 -23.02 1.51 -2.04
N TYR A 334 -23.94 0.77 -2.66
CA TYR A 334 -24.95 1.30 -3.60
C TYR A 334 -26.14 2.02 -2.93
N GLY A 335 -26.02 2.38 -1.64
CA GLY A 335 -27.10 2.93 -0.81
C GLY A 335 -26.76 4.18 -0.01
N GLY A 336 -25.53 4.70 -0.11
CA GLY A 336 -25.20 6.04 0.40
C GLY A 336 -24.88 6.16 1.89
N SER A 337 -24.65 5.06 2.63
CA SER A 337 -24.24 5.12 4.04
C SER A 337 -23.02 4.25 4.30
N PHE A 338 -21.99 4.81 4.93
CA PHE A 338 -20.96 4.03 5.62
C PHE A 338 -21.70 3.24 6.68
N ASP A 339 -21.94 1.98 6.39
CA ASP A 339 -22.76 1.18 7.26
C ASP A 339 -22.06 1.05 8.62
N ALA A 340 -22.88 0.85 9.65
CA ALA A 340 -22.37 0.69 11.01
C ALA A 340 -21.31 -0.42 11.06
N THR A 341 -21.48 -1.47 10.25
CA THR A 341 -20.56 -2.60 10.14
C THR A 341 -19.16 -2.18 9.70
N THR A 342 -19.03 -1.36 8.65
CA THR A 342 -17.73 -0.91 8.14
C THR A 342 -17.06 -0.02 9.18
N ALA A 343 -17.80 0.90 9.80
CA ALA A 343 -17.27 1.73 10.88
C ALA A 343 -16.80 0.92 12.10
N GLU A 344 -17.61 -0.05 12.53
CA GLU A 344 -17.30 -0.94 13.65
C GLU A 344 -16.10 -1.82 13.34
N LEU A 345 -16.00 -2.37 12.12
CA LEU A 345 -14.87 -3.18 11.70
C LEU A 345 -13.60 -2.34 11.62
N THR A 346 -13.61 -1.18 10.94
CA THR A 346 -12.45 -0.28 10.88
C THR A 346 -11.98 0.08 12.30
N LYS A 347 -12.90 0.43 13.20
CA LYS A 347 -12.55 0.74 14.60
C LYS A 347 -11.97 -0.46 15.33
N LEU A 348 -12.57 -1.65 15.21
CA LEU A 348 -12.07 -2.88 15.82
C LEU A 348 -10.65 -3.20 15.35
N LEU A 349 -10.37 -3.04 14.06
CA LEU A 349 -9.07 -3.30 13.47
C LEU A 349 -8.00 -2.36 14.04
N LEU A 350 -8.30 -1.07 14.07
CA LEU A 350 -7.42 -0.06 14.65
C LEU A 350 -7.19 -0.31 16.15
N ASP A 351 -8.24 -0.62 16.92
CA ASP A 351 -8.13 -0.92 18.36
C ASP A 351 -7.26 -2.15 18.64
N ARG A 352 -7.17 -3.08 17.68
CA ARG A 352 -6.34 -4.28 17.78
C ARG A 352 -4.91 -4.11 17.26
N GLY A 353 -4.53 -2.93 16.80
CA GLY A 353 -3.18 -2.68 16.29
C GLY A 353 -2.97 -3.04 14.82
N HIS A 354 -4.03 -3.36 14.08
CA HIS A 354 -3.93 -3.64 12.65
C HIS A 354 -3.75 -2.36 11.83
N MET A 355 -3.29 -2.53 10.59
CA MET A 355 -3.30 -1.46 9.59
C MET A 355 -4.60 -1.52 8.78
N VAL A 356 -5.19 -0.36 8.51
CA VAL A 356 -6.26 -0.17 7.53
C VAL A 356 -5.77 0.80 6.45
N MET A 357 -6.10 0.54 5.19
CA MET A 357 -5.67 1.37 4.07
C MET A 357 -6.88 1.82 3.25
N PHE A 358 -6.90 3.09 2.85
CA PHE A 358 -7.90 3.69 1.98
C PHE A 358 -7.19 4.49 0.88
N SER A 359 -7.52 4.20 -0.38
CA SER A 359 -6.92 4.82 -1.56
C SER A 359 -8.00 5.38 -2.49
N ASP A 360 -7.71 6.55 -3.08
CA ASP A 360 -8.53 7.21 -4.08
C ASP A 360 -10.04 7.25 -3.74
N PHE A 361 -10.91 6.49 -4.42
CA PHE A 361 -12.35 6.53 -4.17
C PHE A 361 -12.76 6.01 -2.80
N SER A 362 -12.07 4.98 -2.27
CA SER A 362 -12.37 4.52 -0.90
C SER A 362 -11.98 5.57 0.14
N LEU A 363 -10.94 6.37 -0.13
CA LEU A 363 -10.60 7.53 0.69
C LEU A 363 -11.65 8.66 0.55
N LYS A 364 -12.17 8.94 -0.65
CA LYS A 364 -13.28 9.90 -0.83
C LYS A 364 -14.50 9.51 -0.01
N ALA A 365 -14.85 8.23 -0.05
CA ALA A 365 -15.95 7.68 0.73
C ALA A 365 -15.71 7.81 2.24
N LEU A 366 -14.50 7.49 2.70
CA LEU A 366 -14.13 7.66 4.11
C LEU A 366 -14.18 9.13 4.55
N ILE A 367 -13.72 10.07 3.73
CA ILE A 367 -13.78 11.50 4.04
C ILE A 367 -15.23 11.97 4.14
N GLY A 368 -16.07 11.57 3.19
CA GLY A 368 -17.49 11.94 3.15
C GLY A 368 -18.31 11.37 4.31
N GLN A 369 -17.86 10.25 4.88
CA GLN A 369 -18.60 9.49 5.89
C GLN A 369 -17.77 9.21 7.15
N TRP A 370 -16.86 10.11 7.48
CA TRP A 370 -15.92 9.94 8.57
C TRP A 370 -16.63 9.63 9.90
N PRO A 371 -16.39 8.46 10.53
CA PRO A 371 -17.08 8.10 11.76
C PRO A 371 -16.48 8.82 12.95
N ALA A 372 -17.33 9.32 13.84
CA ALA A 372 -16.86 9.94 15.09
C ALA A 372 -16.02 8.97 15.97
N THR A 373 -16.20 7.65 15.82
CA THR A 373 -15.39 6.65 16.53
C THR A 373 -13.93 6.62 16.10
N LEU A 374 -13.56 7.20 14.95
CA LEU A 374 -12.19 7.32 14.48
C LEU A 374 -11.49 8.61 14.95
N GLY A 375 -12.17 9.42 15.78
CA GLY A 375 -11.70 10.73 16.21
C GLY A 375 -12.11 11.84 15.23
N GLN A 376 -11.50 13.01 15.34
CA GLN A 376 -11.75 14.13 14.45
C GLN A 376 -11.17 13.84 13.05
N ASN A 377 -11.90 14.16 11.98
CA ASN A 377 -11.42 13.95 10.60
C ASN A 377 -10.29 14.94 10.27
N PRO A 378 -9.05 14.48 9.99
CA PRO A 378 -7.99 15.37 9.58
C PRO A 378 -7.99 15.60 8.06
N PHE A 379 -8.81 14.92 7.28
CA PHE A 379 -8.75 14.93 5.82
C PHE A 379 -9.81 15.82 5.21
N ARG A 380 -9.45 16.47 4.10
CA ARG A 380 -10.39 17.16 3.21
C ARG A 380 -10.08 16.84 1.76
N GLU A 381 -11.12 16.65 0.96
CA GLU A 381 -10.98 16.63 -0.50
C GLU A 381 -10.81 18.07 -1.01
N VAL A 382 -9.76 18.32 -1.78
CA VAL A 382 -9.45 19.62 -2.37
C VAL A 382 -9.68 19.63 -3.90
N GLY A 383 -9.97 18.48 -4.49
CA GLY A 383 -10.35 18.34 -5.89
C GLY A 383 -10.02 16.96 -6.43
N ALA A 384 -9.82 16.89 -7.75
CA ALA A 384 -9.40 15.68 -8.44
C ALA A 384 -8.30 15.98 -9.47
N VAL A 385 -7.54 14.95 -9.84
CA VAL A 385 -6.46 14.97 -10.82
C VAL A 385 -6.62 13.79 -11.78
N SER A 386 -6.12 13.96 -13.00
CA SER A 386 -5.95 12.89 -13.98
C SER A 386 -4.58 13.09 -14.65
N GLY A 387 -3.98 12.04 -15.19
CA GLY A 387 -2.70 12.11 -15.90
C GLY A 387 -1.54 11.61 -15.07
N SER A 388 -0.54 12.44 -14.78
CA SER A 388 0.64 12.07 -13.99
C SER A 388 0.74 12.96 -12.75
N ILE A 389 1.05 12.36 -11.60
CA ILE A 389 1.39 13.05 -10.35
C ILE A 389 2.82 12.69 -9.99
N ILE A 390 3.63 13.69 -9.66
CA ILE A 390 4.93 13.48 -9.04
C ILE A 390 4.75 13.57 -7.53
N LEU A 391 5.01 12.49 -6.82
CA LEU A 391 5.05 12.43 -5.36
C LEU A 391 6.45 12.79 -4.89
N LYS A 392 6.56 13.81 -4.05
CA LYS A 392 7.78 14.20 -3.33
C LYS A 392 7.75 13.67 -1.90
N PHE A 393 8.88 13.18 -1.43
CA PHE A 393 9.05 12.64 -0.08
C PHE A 393 10.49 12.78 0.42
N ASP A 394 10.66 12.58 1.72
CA ASP A 394 11.96 12.37 2.33
C ASP A 394 12.25 10.85 2.37
N PRO A 395 13.30 10.36 1.67
CA PRO A 395 13.64 8.94 1.67
C PRO A 395 13.85 8.35 3.07
N GLU A 396 14.41 9.10 4.01
CA GLU A 396 14.66 8.61 5.37
C GLU A 396 13.37 8.45 6.17
N VAL A 397 12.40 9.35 5.95
CA VAL A 397 11.05 9.22 6.53
C VAL A 397 10.36 7.97 6.00
N LEU A 398 10.46 7.70 4.69
CA LEU A 398 9.86 6.51 4.10
C LEU A 398 10.56 5.21 4.53
N LYS A 399 11.88 5.21 4.68
CA LYS A 399 12.63 4.05 5.23
C LYS A 399 12.21 3.68 6.66
N ALA A 400 11.73 4.65 7.44
CA ALA A 400 11.19 4.45 8.78
C ALA A 400 9.67 4.16 8.80
N CYS A 401 9.01 4.16 7.63
CA CYS A 401 7.58 3.93 7.53
C CYS A 401 7.22 2.47 7.90
N PRO A 402 6.07 2.23 8.53
CA PRO A 402 5.60 0.87 8.79
C PRO A 402 5.10 0.09 7.55
N SER A 403 4.99 0.73 6.39
CA SER A 403 4.57 0.09 5.15
C SER A 403 5.78 -0.36 4.34
N SER A 404 5.92 -1.68 4.11
CA SER A 404 7.08 -2.18 3.37
C SER A 404 7.12 -1.66 1.92
N GLN A 405 5.98 -1.39 1.29
CA GLN A 405 5.95 -0.75 -0.03
C GLN A 405 6.61 0.63 -0.01
N LEU A 406 6.24 1.48 0.95
CA LEU A 406 6.81 2.81 1.11
C LEU A 406 8.28 2.77 1.53
N VAL A 407 8.67 1.81 2.39
CA VAL A 407 10.08 1.58 2.72
C VAL A 407 10.90 1.31 1.46
N LYS A 408 10.40 0.45 0.57
CA LYS A 408 11.09 0.08 -0.68
C LYS A 408 11.20 1.30 -1.60
N VAL A 409 10.16 2.13 -1.68
CA VAL A 409 10.23 3.42 -2.38
C VAL A 409 11.34 4.30 -1.80
N GLY A 410 11.43 4.44 -0.47
CA GLY A 410 12.49 5.21 0.17
C GLY A 410 13.90 4.63 -0.01
N GLU A 411 14.04 3.31 -0.08
CA GLU A 411 15.33 2.63 -0.31
C GLU A 411 15.80 2.72 -1.76
N LEU A 412 14.88 2.71 -2.71
CA LEU A 412 15.16 2.70 -4.16
C LEU A 412 15.26 4.12 -4.75
N CYS A 413 14.58 5.11 -4.17
CA CYS A 413 14.48 6.46 -4.71
C CYS A 413 15.20 7.49 -3.82
N GLU A 414 16.51 7.63 -4.02
CA GLU A 414 17.34 8.54 -3.22
C GLU A 414 17.01 10.02 -3.49
N GLU A 415 16.44 10.34 -4.66
CA GLU A 415 16.00 11.70 -5.01
C GLU A 415 14.70 12.13 -4.30
N GLY A 416 13.98 11.21 -3.66
CA GLY A 416 12.74 11.54 -2.97
C GLY A 416 11.57 11.89 -3.91
N ARG A 417 11.52 11.29 -5.10
CA ARG A 417 10.50 11.55 -6.12
C ARG A 417 10.01 10.30 -6.85
N ALA A 418 8.71 10.05 -6.82
CA ALA A 418 8.07 8.98 -7.60
C ALA A 418 7.00 9.57 -8.51
N GLU A 419 6.92 9.09 -9.74
CA GLU A 419 5.87 9.44 -10.69
C GLU A 419 4.82 8.33 -10.73
N VAL A 420 3.57 8.70 -10.50
CA VAL A 420 2.40 7.81 -10.53
C VAL A 420 1.41 8.30 -11.57
N THR A 421 0.78 7.37 -12.29
CA THR A 421 -0.33 7.70 -13.18
C THR A 421 -1.57 7.93 -12.34
N ALA A 422 -2.18 9.11 -12.42
CA ALA A 422 -3.51 9.35 -11.89
C ALA A 422 -4.57 8.93 -12.91
N MET A 423 -5.40 7.96 -12.55
CA MET A 423 -6.63 7.67 -13.27
C MET A 423 -7.56 8.88 -13.33
N THR A 424 -8.62 8.76 -14.14
CA THR A 424 -9.61 9.84 -14.26
C THR A 424 -10.29 10.05 -12.91
N ASN A 425 -10.28 11.29 -12.45
CA ASN A 425 -10.87 11.72 -11.18
C ASN A 425 -10.17 11.19 -9.93
N THR A 426 -8.89 10.80 -10.00
CA THR A 426 -8.11 10.46 -8.81
C THR A 426 -8.17 11.59 -7.78
N ILE A 427 -8.37 11.26 -6.50
CA ILE A 427 -8.54 12.24 -5.43
C ILE A 427 -7.34 13.18 -5.29
N LYS A 428 -7.59 14.47 -5.12
CA LYS A 428 -6.66 15.39 -4.46
C LYS A 428 -7.19 15.62 -3.05
N PHE A 429 -6.41 15.26 -2.04
CA PHE A 429 -6.77 15.50 -0.65
C PHE A 429 -5.64 16.18 0.11
N ASP A 430 -5.99 16.80 1.22
CA ASP A 430 -5.07 17.49 2.12
C ASP A 430 -5.43 17.24 3.58
N VAL A 431 -4.55 17.69 4.46
CA VAL A 431 -4.74 17.67 5.91
C VAL A 431 -5.25 19.01 6.42
N VAL A 432 -6.33 18.97 7.19
CA VAL A 432 -6.83 20.08 8.00
C VAL A 432 -5.97 20.15 9.27
N GLU A 433 -4.90 20.92 9.23
CA GLU A 433 -3.87 20.98 10.28
C GLU A 433 -4.44 21.29 11.68
N GLU A 434 -5.48 22.12 11.78
CA GLU A 434 -6.15 22.44 13.04
C GLU A 434 -6.88 21.22 13.63
N ALA A 435 -7.50 20.42 12.77
CA ALA A 435 -8.18 19.19 13.16
C ALA A 435 -7.18 18.11 13.59
N ALA A 436 -6.10 17.96 12.83
CA ALA A 436 -5.01 17.03 13.16
C ALA A 436 -4.36 17.38 14.51
N ARG A 437 -4.00 18.65 14.73
CA ARG A 437 -3.44 19.12 16.01
C ARG A 437 -4.41 18.90 17.16
N GLY A 438 -5.69 19.20 16.96
CA GLY A 438 -6.72 18.97 17.98
C GLY A 438 -6.87 17.49 18.34
N ALA A 439 -6.79 16.59 17.36
CA ALA A 439 -6.83 15.15 17.58
C ALA A 439 -5.59 14.65 18.34
N GLU A 440 -4.40 15.18 18.02
CA GLU A 440 -3.15 14.86 18.73
C GLU A 440 -3.17 15.32 20.20
N GLU A 441 -3.67 16.53 20.46
CA GLU A 441 -3.83 17.08 21.82
C GLU A 441 -4.81 16.24 22.67
N ARG A 442 -5.80 15.62 22.03
CA ARG A 442 -6.75 14.69 22.67
C ARG A 442 -6.28 13.23 22.67
N GLU A 443 -5.06 12.98 22.19
CA GLU A 443 -4.47 11.65 22.06
C GLU A 443 -5.35 10.68 21.23
N GLU A 444 -6.09 11.19 20.24
CA GLU A 444 -6.93 10.36 19.36
C GLU A 444 -6.06 9.57 18.36
N TYR A 445 -5.10 10.26 17.74
CA TYR A 445 -4.08 9.69 16.86
C TYR A 445 -2.93 10.69 16.67
N LYS A 446 -1.80 10.21 16.14
CA LYS A 446 -0.70 11.02 15.60
C LYS A 446 -0.73 11.03 14.08
N LEU A 447 -0.56 12.19 13.46
CA LEU A 447 -0.57 12.33 12.01
C LEU A 447 0.86 12.47 11.47
N GLN A 448 1.16 11.72 10.40
CA GLN A 448 2.40 11.87 9.66
C GLN A 448 2.10 11.98 8.16
N ARG A 449 2.50 13.10 7.55
CA ARG A 449 2.48 13.26 6.10
C ARG A 449 3.72 12.58 5.51
N LEU A 450 3.52 11.54 4.71
CA LEU A 450 4.60 10.69 4.19
C LEU A 450 5.06 11.15 2.79
N THR A 451 4.13 11.55 1.93
CA THR A 451 4.45 12.12 0.62
C THR A 451 3.53 13.29 0.29
N CYS A 452 3.95 14.18 -0.61
CA CYS A 452 3.18 15.32 -1.13
C CYS A 452 3.19 15.33 -2.65
N ALA A 453 2.13 15.79 -3.31
CA ALA A 453 2.15 16.00 -4.75
C ALA A 453 2.96 17.26 -5.12
N GLU A 454 3.95 17.13 -5.98
CA GLU A 454 4.76 18.22 -6.51
C GLU A 454 3.95 19.02 -7.54
N GLY A 455 4.01 20.36 -7.44
CA GLY A 455 3.28 21.25 -8.36
C GLY A 455 1.78 21.35 -8.09
N VAL A 456 1.24 20.63 -7.11
CA VAL A 456 -0.15 20.74 -6.66
C VAL A 456 -0.13 21.22 -5.21
N PRO A 457 -0.32 22.54 -4.97
CA PRO A 457 -0.30 23.09 -3.62
C PRO A 457 -1.25 22.33 -2.69
N ASP A 458 -0.80 22.15 -1.45
CA ASP A 458 -1.63 21.60 -0.38
C ASP A 458 -2.27 20.26 -0.76
N THR A 459 -1.54 19.37 -1.44
CA THR A 459 -2.02 18.03 -1.79
C THR A 459 -1.09 16.98 -1.20
N ALA A 460 -1.62 16.21 -0.26
CA ALA A 460 -0.93 15.06 0.28
C ALA A 460 -0.98 13.90 -0.74
N GLY A 461 0.11 13.14 -0.82
CA GLY A 461 0.11 11.87 -1.55
C GLY A 461 -0.23 10.72 -0.61
N HIS A 462 0.48 10.64 0.53
CA HIS A 462 0.23 9.64 1.56
C HIS A 462 0.23 10.28 2.95
N VAL A 463 -0.72 9.88 3.79
CA VAL A 463 -0.80 10.27 5.19
C VAL A 463 -1.05 9.05 6.05
N LEU A 464 -0.31 8.94 7.16
CA LEU A 464 -0.43 7.89 8.14
C LEU A 464 -0.98 8.47 9.44
N LEU A 465 -2.08 7.90 9.94
CA LEU A 465 -2.56 8.12 11.29
C LEU A 465 -2.13 6.94 12.16
N THR A 466 -1.55 7.19 13.33
CA THR A 466 -1.20 6.16 14.32
C THR A 466 -2.01 6.37 15.59
N TYR A 467 -2.86 5.39 15.92
CA TYR A 467 -3.74 5.42 17.08
C TYR A 467 -3.01 4.95 18.35
N PRO A 468 -3.49 5.30 19.57
CA PRO A 468 -2.88 4.87 20.83
C PRO A 468 -2.76 3.35 20.99
N SER A 469 -3.65 2.58 20.39
CA SER A 469 -3.60 1.11 20.33
C SER A 469 -2.43 0.55 19.52
N GLY A 470 -1.71 1.40 18.78
CA GLY A 470 -0.73 1.01 17.77
C GLY A 470 -1.34 0.77 16.39
N GLY A 471 -2.68 0.80 16.26
CA GLY A 471 -3.38 0.67 14.99
C GLY A 471 -3.07 1.83 14.05
N ARG A 472 -3.12 1.57 12.75
CA ARG A 472 -2.68 2.55 11.74
C ARG A 472 -3.70 2.69 10.63
N LEU A 473 -3.96 3.92 10.22
CA LEU A 473 -4.75 4.24 9.02
C LEU A 473 -3.84 4.90 7.99
N LEU A 474 -3.68 4.27 6.83
CA LEU A 474 -2.92 4.80 5.71
C LEU A 474 -3.88 5.33 4.64
N ALA A 475 -3.86 6.63 4.40
CA ALA A 475 -4.60 7.30 3.34
C ALA A 475 -3.68 7.56 2.14
N SER A 476 -4.12 7.21 0.93
CA SER A 476 -3.38 7.42 -0.32
C SER A 476 -4.20 8.15 -1.38
N ALA A 477 -3.56 9.07 -2.11
CA ALA A 477 -4.15 9.77 -3.23
C ALA A 477 -4.20 8.90 -4.50
N GLY A 478 -3.29 7.95 -4.67
CA GLY A 478 -3.19 7.12 -5.89
C GLY A 478 -2.92 5.65 -5.57
N HIS A 479 -2.84 4.84 -6.62
CA HIS A 479 -2.62 3.41 -6.50
C HIS A 479 -1.16 3.05 -6.75
N TRP A 480 -0.60 2.11 -5.97
CA TRP A 480 0.76 1.66 -6.23
C TRP A 480 0.88 0.94 -7.57
N CYS A 481 -0.18 0.26 -8.04
CA CYS A 481 -0.20 -0.36 -9.36
C CYS A 481 0.01 0.66 -10.52
N GLU A 482 -0.10 1.96 -10.23
CA GLU A 482 0.09 3.05 -11.20
C GLU A 482 1.49 3.68 -11.14
N VAL A 483 2.43 3.15 -10.35
CA VAL A 483 3.81 3.67 -10.33
C VAL A 483 4.44 3.53 -11.70
N VAL A 484 4.82 4.67 -12.27
CA VAL A 484 5.44 4.75 -13.61
C VAL A 484 6.96 4.85 -13.52
N ASN A 485 7.47 5.59 -12.54
CA ASN A 485 8.89 5.89 -12.45
C ASN A 485 9.31 6.21 -11.02
N LEU A 486 10.33 5.51 -10.52
CA LEU A 486 11.01 5.88 -9.29
C LEU A 486 12.25 6.69 -9.69
N ARG A 487 12.26 8.01 -9.45
CA ARG A 487 13.34 8.85 -9.97
C ARG A 487 14.64 8.62 -9.21
N GLY A 488 15.76 8.55 -9.92
CA GLY A 488 17.07 8.36 -9.30
C GLY A 488 17.31 6.97 -8.73
N VAL A 489 16.67 5.92 -9.27
CA VAL A 489 17.08 4.54 -8.95
C VAL A 489 18.52 4.34 -9.43
N THR A 490 19.35 3.73 -8.60
CA THR A 490 20.73 3.34 -8.95
C THR A 490 20.90 1.83 -8.86
N ASP A 491 21.89 1.29 -9.58
CA ASP A 491 22.28 -0.12 -9.47
C ASP A 491 22.58 -0.50 -8.00
N GLU A 492 23.31 0.36 -7.28
CA GLU A 492 23.71 0.11 -5.90
C GLU A 492 22.50 0.04 -4.95
N ALA A 493 21.56 0.97 -5.07
CA ALA A 493 20.32 0.93 -4.30
C ALA A 493 19.50 -0.34 -4.61
N LEU A 494 19.43 -0.73 -5.88
CA LEU A 494 18.72 -1.92 -6.32
C LEU A 494 19.37 -3.21 -5.80
N PHE A 495 20.69 -3.37 -5.90
CA PHE A 495 21.40 -4.54 -5.41
C PHE A 495 21.37 -4.65 -3.89
N ARG A 496 21.51 -3.53 -3.18
CA ARG A 496 21.39 -3.47 -1.72
C ARG A 496 20.00 -3.90 -1.26
N THR A 497 18.96 -3.40 -1.92
CA THR A 497 17.56 -3.78 -1.67
C THR A 497 17.33 -5.25 -1.98
N ALA A 498 17.80 -5.71 -3.14
CA ALA A 498 17.69 -7.10 -3.58
C ALA A 498 18.35 -8.07 -2.58
N GLU A 499 19.57 -7.77 -2.14
CA GLU A 499 20.31 -8.59 -1.18
C GLU A 499 19.61 -8.64 0.18
N ARG A 500 19.09 -7.49 0.65
CA ARG A 500 18.41 -7.39 1.93
C ARG A 500 17.14 -8.24 2.03
N TYR A 501 16.32 -8.29 0.97
CA TYR A 501 15.01 -8.93 1.03
C TYR A 501 14.95 -10.31 0.37
N TYR A 502 15.79 -10.54 -0.65
CA TYR A 502 15.78 -11.76 -1.46
C TYR A 502 17.11 -12.54 -1.38
N GLY A 503 18.11 -12.01 -0.67
CA GLY A 503 19.39 -12.65 -0.42
C GLY A 503 20.47 -12.39 -1.47
N GLN A 504 21.70 -12.69 -1.11
CA GLN A 504 22.90 -12.40 -1.90
C GLN A 504 22.87 -13.06 -3.30
N ALA A 505 22.36 -14.28 -3.40
CA ALA A 505 22.29 -15.00 -4.68
C ALA A 505 21.37 -14.30 -5.69
N TYR A 506 20.24 -13.76 -5.22
CA TYR A 506 19.31 -13.02 -6.07
C TYR A 506 19.94 -11.70 -6.54
N SER A 507 20.57 -10.97 -5.61
CA SER A 507 21.30 -9.73 -5.93
C SER A 507 22.42 -9.94 -6.96
N ALA A 508 23.24 -10.99 -6.80
CA ALA A 508 24.28 -11.33 -7.76
C ALA A 508 23.72 -11.67 -9.15
N GLY A 509 22.59 -12.39 -9.21
CA GLY A 509 21.89 -12.68 -10.47
C GLY A 509 21.38 -11.42 -11.17
N LEU A 510 20.80 -10.49 -10.42
CA LEU A 510 20.38 -9.19 -10.95
C LEU A 510 21.56 -8.36 -11.45
N GLN A 511 22.68 -8.36 -10.73
CA GLN A 511 23.89 -7.67 -11.17
C GLN A 511 24.41 -8.22 -12.51
N GLN A 512 24.44 -9.55 -12.64
CA GLN A 512 24.81 -10.20 -13.90
C GLN A 512 23.83 -9.81 -15.02
N GLN A 513 22.52 -9.85 -14.75
CA GLN A 513 21.49 -9.47 -15.72
C GLN A 513 21.67 -8.02 -16.19
N LEU A 514 21.77 -7.05 -15.28
CA LEU A 514 21.93 -5.63 -15.64
C LEU A 514 23.26 -5.36 -16.38
N SER A 515 24.32 -6.08 -16.04
CA SER A 515 25.61 -5.97 -16.74
C SER A 515 25.58 -6.47 -18.19
N SER A 516 24.58 -7.27 -18.56
CA SER A 516 24.42 -7.81 -19.92
C SER A 516 23.84 -6.80 -20.91
N TYR A 517 23.22 -5.71 -20.43
CA TYR A 517 22.68 -4.65 -21.29
C TYR A 517 23.75 -3.62 -21.64
N ALA A 518 24.11 -3.56 -22.93
CA ALA A 518 25.07 -2.59 -23.46
C ALA A 518 24.46 -1.19 -23.66
N ASP A 519 23.16 -1.11 -23.97
CA ASP A 519 22.43 0.15 -24.14
C ASP A 519 22.00 0.72 -22.77
N PRO A 520 22.47 1.92 -22.38
CA PRO A 520 22.08 2.55 -21.12
C PRO A 520 20.57 2.76 -20.99
N ALA A 521 19.87 3.10 -22.07
CA ALA A 521 18.43 3.36 -22.01
C ALA A 521 17.64 2.07 -21.75
N GLN A 522 18.03 0.97 -22.41
CA GLN A 522 17.46 -0.34 -22.14
C GLN A 522 17.75 -0.80 -20.70
N ARG A 523 18.97 -0.59 -20.22
CA ARG A 523 19.34 -0.92 -18.84
C ARG A 523 18.50 -0.14 -17.83
N GLU A 524 18.34 1.17 -18.02
CA GLU A 524 17.52 2.02 -17.16
C GLU A 524 16.06 1.55 -17.13
N ALA A 525 15.48 1.21 -18.28
CA ALA A 525 14.11 0.69 -18.35
C ALA A 525 13.94 -0.63 -17.57
N VAL A 526 14.90 -1.55 -17.69
CA VAL A 526 14.90 -2.81 -16.93
C VAL A 526 15.06 -2.56 -15.44
N GLN A 527 15.96 -1.64 -15.07
CA GLN A 527 16.20 -1.22 -13.69
C GLN A 527 14.92 -0.64 -13.06
N GLN A 528 14.22 0.24 -13.77
CA GLN A 528 12.92 0.80 -13.34
C GLN A 528 11.86 -0.28 -13.16
N SER A 529 11.76 -1.23 -14.09
CA SER A 529 10.79 -2.32 -14.02
C SER A 529 11.05 -3.25 -12.83
N ILE A 530 12.33 -3.56 -12.54
CA ILE A 530 12.69 -4.32 -11.34
C ILE A 530 12.34 -3.52 -10.08
N ALA A 531 12.71 -2.25 -10.01
CA ALA A 531 12.41 -1.40 -8.85
C ALA A 531 10.89 -1.31 -8.57
N GLN A 532 10.07 -1.16 -9.61
CA GLN A 532 8.61 -1.22 -9.51
C GLN A 532 8.15 -2.56 -8.94
N SER A 533 8.67 -3.69 -9.44
CA SER A 533 8.30 -5.02 -8.96
C SER A 533 8.57 -5.20 -7.46
N PHE A 534 9.68 -4.68 -6.93
CA PHE A 534 9.97 -4.71 -5.50
C PHE A 534 8.91 -3.98 -4.67
N VAL A 535 8.43 -2.83 -5.16
CA VAL A 535 7.35 -2.08 -4.49
C VAL A 535 6.02 -2.83 -4.60
N LEU A 536 5.64 -3.28 -5.81
CA LEU A 536 4.33 -3.91 -6.07
C LEU A 536 4.16 -5.27 -5.39
N GLN A 537 5.24 -6.02 -5.21
CA GLN A 537 5.22 -7.33 -4.56
C GLN A 537 5.40 -7.25 -3.04
N SER A 538 5.75 -6.08 -2.50
CA SER A 538 5.90 -5.92 -1.04
C SER A 538 4.54 -5.74 -0.37
N PRO A 539 4.28 -6.40 0.78
CA PRO A 539 3.06 -6.14 1.53
C PRO A 539 3.03 -4.68 2.05
N PRO A 540 1.86 -4.02 2.20
CA PRO A 540 1.78 -2.64 2.68
C PRO A 540 1.99 -2.51 4.20
N VAL A 541 2.55 -3.53 4.85
CA VAL A 541 2.82 -3.62 6.29
C VAL A 541 4.23 -4.14 6.53
N ALA A 542 4.71 -4.03 7.77
CA ALA A 542 6.00 -4.56 8.17
C ALA A 542 5.97 -6.09 8.09
N SER A 543 6.91 -6.67 7.33
CA SER A 543 7.13 -8.11 7.29
C SER A 543 7.64 -8.58 8.66
N TYR A 544 6.88 -9.43 9.35
CA TYR A 544 7.37 -10.11 10.54
C TYR A 544 8.27 -11.26 10.13
N VAL A 545 9.50 -11.29 10.66
CA VAL A 545 10.34 -12.49 10.55
C VAL A 545 10.18 -13.25 11.87
N PRO A 546 9.48 -14.40 11.87
CA PRO A 546 9.40 -15.22 13.07
C PRO A 546 10.81 -15.52 13.56
N GLN A 547 11.11 -15.16 14.81
CA GLN A 547 12.34 -15.59 15.42
C GLN A 547 12.28 -17.11 15.46
N GLN A 548 13.08 -17.78 14.62
CA GLN A 548 13.28 -19.21 14.76
C GLN A 548 13.86 -19.41 16.15
N ASN A 549 13.03 -19.93 17.07
CA ASN A 549 13.52 -20.34 18.37
C ASN A 549 14.70 -21.28 18.08
N PRO A 550 15.93 -20.95 18.53
CA PRO A 550 17.08 -21.80 18.25
C PRO A 550 16.73 -23.19 18.76
N THR A 551 16.69 -24.15 17.84
CA THR A 551 16.37 -25.55 18.15
C THR A 551 17.36 -25.99 19.23
N VAL A 552 16.84 -26.24 20.43
CA VAL A 552 17.62 -26.63 21.62
C VAL A 552 18.14 -28.05 21.47
#